data_AF-A0A094M8U8-F1
#
_entry.id   AF-A0A094M8U8-F1
#
_cell.length_a   1.000
_cell.length_b   1.000
_cell.length_c   1.000
_cell.angle_alpha   90.00
_cell.angle_beta   90.00
_cell.angle_gamma   90.00
#
_symmetry.space_group_name_H-M   'P 1'
#
loop_
_entity.id
_entity.type
_entity.pdbx_description
1 polymer ?
#
loop_
_entity_poly.entity_id
_entity_poly.type
_entity_poly.pdbx_seq_one_letter_code
_entity_poly.pdbx_strand_id
1 'polypeptide(L)'
;MQAHTKKHPINTIEIKFIGPIVNMARAIEALKPMGFVDTSDTVPWREAYPECTEEQFTGRALAGARSREGLTQVQLSKLTGVPQRHISEMEHGKRTIGKKNAKLFAKALNTDYRVFL
;
A
#
# COMPACT_ATOMS: atom_id res chain seq x y z
N MET A 1 -2.67 -22.39 14.29
CA MET A 1 -3.95 -21.80 13.87
C MET A 1 -3.69 -20.95 12.64
N GLN A 2 -4.00 -21.45 11.44
CA GLN A 2 -3.85 -20.68 10.20
C GLN A 2 -5.03 -19.70 10.11
N ALA A 3 -4.75 -18.41 10.00
CA ALA A 3 -5.77 -17.38 9.88
C ALA A 3 -6.56 -17.56 8.57
N HIS A 4 -7.88 -17.33 8.63
CA HIS A 4 -8.80 -17.42 7.50
C HIS A 4 -8.26 -16.61 6.30
N THR A 5 -7.94 -17.30 5.21
CA THR A 5 -7.72 -16.66 3.90
C THR A 5 -9.00 -15.92 3.51
N LYS A 6 -8.90 -14.61 3.22
CA LYS A 6 -10.02 -13.79 2.72
C LYS A 6 -10.69 -14.55 1.57
N LYS A 7 -12.00 -14.77 1.66
CA LYS A 7 -12.80 -15.45 0.65
C LYS A 7 -12.60 -14.74 -0.69
N HIS A 8 -12.19 -15.45 -1.74
CA HIS A 8 -12.02 -14.84 -3.06
C HIS A 8 -13.35 -14.24 -3.53
N PRO A 9 -13.39 -12.97 -3.97
CA PRO A 9 -14.60 -12.35 -4.48
C PRO A 9 -14.87 -12.86 -5.91
N ILE A 10 -15.48 -14.05 -6.01
CA ILE A 10 -15.86 -14.69 -7.28
C ILE A 10 -17.26 -14.29 -7.77
N ASN A 11 -17.98 -13.46 -7.01
CA ASN A 11 -19.38 -13.10 -7.29
C ASN A 11 -19.54 -11.69 -7.92
N THR A 12 -18.45 -10.96 -8.08
CA THR A 12 -18.45 -9.59 -8.63
C THR A 12 -17.59 -9.52 -9.88
N ILE A 13 -18.10 -8.86 -10.92
CA ILE A 13 -17.42 -8.68 -12.21
C ILE A 13 -17.25 -7.19 -12.50
N GLU A 14 -16.16 -6.84 -13.21
CA GLU A 14 -15.92 -5.49 -13.72
C GLU A 14 -16.11 -5.49 -15.25
N ILE A 15 -16.81 -4.49 -15.78
CA ILE A 15 -17.03 -4.30 -17.22
C ILE A 15 -16.48 -2.93 -17.65
N LYS A 16 -15.81 -2.87 -18.80
CA LYS A 16 -15.19 -1.64 -19.33
C LYS A 16 -15.76 -1.30 -20.70
N PHE A 17 -16.12 -0.04 -20.89
CA PHE A 17 -16.67 0.48 -22.15
C PHE A 17 -15.85 1.68 -22.65
N ILE A 18 -15.87 1.89 -23.96
CA ILE A 18 -15.32 3.08 -24.63
C ILE A 18 -16.47 3.72 -25.41
N GLY A 19 -16.67 5.03 -25.27
CA GLY A 19 -17.77 5.73 -25.93
C GLY A 19 -17.67 7.25 -25.83
N PRO A 20 -18.66 7.97 -26.38
CA PRO A 20 -18.67 9.44 -26.38
C PRO A 20 -18.78 10.02 -24.95
N ILE A 21 -17.93 10.99 -24.63
CA ILE A 21 -17.86 11.62 -23.28
C ILE A 21 -19.20 12.21 -22.82
N VAL A 22 -19.98 12.76 -23.76
CA VAL A 22 -21.31 13.36 -23.50
C VAL A 22 -22.34 12.36 -22.94
N ASN A 23 -22.12 11.05 -23.14
CA ASN A 23 -23.03 9.99 -22.71
C ASN A 23 -22.61 9.33 -21.39
N MET A 24 -21.52 9.76 -20.76
CA MET A 24 -20.99 9.14 -19.53
C MET A 24 -22.05 9.07 -18.41
N ALA A 25 -22.68 10.20 -18.09
CA ALA A 25 -23.70 10.26 -17.04
C ALA A 25 -24.89 9.32 -17.32
N ARG A 26 -25.35 9.26 -18.59
CA ARG A 26 -26.44 8.37 -19.01
C ARG A 26 -26.07 6.89 -18.88
N ALA A 27 -24.81 6.54 -19.18
CA ALA A 27 -24.31 5.19 -19.04
C ALA A 27 -24.25 4.76 -17.56
N ILE A 28 -23.76 5.63 -16.68
CA ILE A 28 -23.71 5.37 -15.23
C ILE A 28 -25.12 5.17 -14.67
N GLU A 29 -26.06 6.06 -14.98
CA GLU A 29 -27.46 5.97 -14.52
C GLU A 29 -28.17 4.71 -15.05
N ALA A 30 -27.85 4.24 -16.26
CA ALA A 30 -28.42 3.01 -16.80
C ALA A 30 -27.91 1.74 -16.09
N LEU A 31 -26.68 1.76 -15.57
CA LEU A 31 -26.04 0.62 -14.90
C LEU A 31 -26.38 0.53 -13.41
N LYS A 32 -26.68 1.66 -12.74
CA LYS A 32 -27.08 1.69 -11.32
C LYS A 32 -28.24 0.73 -10.97
N PRO A 33 -29.37 0.69 -11.72
CA PRO A 33 -30.47 -0.26 -11.46
C PRO A 33 -30.07 -1.74 -11.59
N MET A 34 -29.00 -2.04 -12.33
CA MET A 34 -28.48 -3.41 -12.49
C MET A 34 -27.52 -3.81 -11.37
N GLY A 35 -27.31 -2.96 -10.37
CA GLY A 35 -26.45 -3.22 -9.21
C GLY A 35 -24.97 -2.89 -9.43
N PHE A 36 -24.62 -2.23 -10.55
CA PHE A 36 -23.27 -1.68 -10.73
C PHE A 36 -23.11 -0.39 -9.94
N VAL A 37 -21.92 -0.20 -9.38
CA VAL A 37 -21.53 1.01 -8.66
C VAL A 37 -20.46 1.70 -9.48
N ASP A 38 -20.55 3.03 -9.56
CA ASP A 38 -19.49 3.83 -10.17
C ASP A 38 -18.24 3.77 -9.28
N THR A 39 -17.16 3.22 -9.83
CA THR A 39 -15.85 3.13 -9.16
C THR A 39 -14.85 4.14 -9.71
N SER A 40 -15.31 5.10 -10.53
CA SER A 40 -14.45 6.16 -11.07
C SER A 40 -14.02 7.19 -10.02
N ASP A 41 -14.65 7.19 -8.85
CA ASP A 41 -14.23 7.99 -7.71
C ASP A 41 -12.79 7.65 -7.31
N THR A 42 -11.93 8.65 -7.38
CA THR A 42 -10.57 8.56 -6.86
C THR A 42 -10.55 9.05 -5.43
N VAL A 43 -10.13 8.20 -4.51
CA VAL A 43 -9.79 8.61 -3.15
C VAL A 43 -8.28 8.75 -3.02
N PRO A 44 -7.77 9.68 -2.18
CA PRO A 44 -6.39 9.64 -1.76
C PRO A 44 -6.01 8.25 -1.28
N TRP A 45 -4.85 7.75 -1.66
CA TRP A 45 -4.47 6.35 -1.41
C TRP A 45 -4.50 5.96 0.08
N ARG A 46 -4.32 6.91 1.01
CA ARG A 46 -4.45 6.69 2.46
C ARG A 46 -5.90 6.36 2.87
N GLU A 47 -6.86 7.02 2.25
CA GLU A 47 -8.29 6.81 2.49
C GLU A 47 -8.80 5.52 1.83
N ALA A 48 -8.08 5.02 0.81
CA ALA A 48 -8.38 3.73 0.18
C ALA A 48 -8.19 2.53 1.13
N TYR A 49 -7.44 2.69 2.22
CA TYR A 49 -7.14 1.64 3.19
C TYR A 49 -7.41 2.13 4.63
N PRO A 50 -8.68 2.39 4.99
CA PRO A 50 -9.03 2.96 6.30
C PRO A 50 -8.70 2.02 7.48
N GLU A 51 -8.51 0.73 7.22
CA GLU A 51 -8.07 -0.25 8.21
C GLU A 51 -6.57 -0.20 8.52
N CYS A 52 -5.78 0.53 7.72
CA CYS A 52 -4.34 0.64 7.90
C CYS A 52 -3.98 1.82 8.80
N THR A 53 -3.06 1.61 9.74
CA THR A 53 -2.48 2.69 10.55
C THR A 53 -1.34 3.42 9.82
N GLU A 54 -0.97 4.60 10.31
CA GLU A 54 0.18 5.35 9.79
C GLU A 54 1.50 4.56 9.88
N GLU A 55 1.67 3.76 10.94
CA GLU A 55 2.82 2.85 11.09
C GLU A 55 2.82 1.75 10.04
N GLN A 56 1.65 1.25 9.66
CA GLN A 56 1.53 0.25 8.59
C GLN A 56 1.83 0.88 7.23
N PHE A 57 1.41 2.12 6.99
CA PHE A 57 1.75 2.85 5.77
C PHE A 57 3.25 3.11 5.64
N THR A 58 3.88 3.64 6.69
CA THR A 58 5.33 3.87 6.73
C THR A 58 6.13 2.56 6.65
N GLY A 59 5.67 1.51 7.32
CA GLY A 59 6.22 0.16 7.23
C GLY A 59 6.16 -0.42 5.81
N ARG A 60 5.03 -0.26 5.12
CA ARG A 60 4.88 -0.65 3.70
C ARG A 60 5.78 0.17 2.79
N ALA A 61 5.96 1.46 3.06
CA ALA A 61 6.91 2.30 2.32
C ALA A 61 8.35 1.80 2.48
N LEU A 62 8.76 1.39 3.69
CA LEU A 62 10.05 0.76 3.93
C LEU A 62 10.21 -0.56 3.16
N ALA A 63 9.21 -1.45 3.23
CA ALA A 63 9.23 -2.73 2.53
C ALA A 63 9.29 -2.54 1.00
N GLY A 64 8.54 -1.57 0.47
CA GLY A 64 8.53 -1.21 -0.94
C GLY A 64 9.87 -0.64 -1.40
N ALA A 65 10.44 0.31 -0.66
CA ALA A 65 11.76 0.88 -0.95
C ALA A 65 12.86 -0.19 -0.88
N ARG A 66 12.82 -1.09 0.11
CA ARG A 66 13.74 -2.22 0.22
C ARG A 66 13.63 -3.15 -1.00
N SER A 67 12.41 -3.46 -1.42
CA SER A 67 12.18 -4.36 -2.56
C SER A 67 12.60 -3.72 -3.89
N ARG A 68 12.45 -2.40 -4.04
CA ARG A 68 12.94 -1.64 -5.19
C ARG A 68 14.46 -1.77 -5.36
N GLU A 69 15.20 -1.74 -4.26
CA GLU A 69 16.67 -1.93 -4.26
C GLU A 69 17.08 -3.42 -4.31
N GLY A 70 16.14 -4.36 -4.42
CA GLY A 70 16.43 -5.80 -4.47
C GLY A 70 17.00 -6.38 -3.17
N LEU A 71 16.79 -5.71 -2.04
CA LEU A 71 17.39 -6.11 -0.76
C LEU A 71 16.46 -7.02 0.04
N THR A 72 17.04 -8.02 0.70
CA THR A 72 16.40 -8.75 1.80
C THR A 72 16.45 -7.95 3.10
N GLN A 73 15.58 -8.26 4.07
CA GLN A 73 15.65 -7.63 5.40
C GLN A 73 17.00 -7.87 6.09
N VAL A 74 17.63 -9.03 5.84
CA VAL A 74 18.97 -9.36 6.37
C VAL A 74 20.04 -8.47 5.75
N GLN A 75 19.98 -8.22 4.44
CA GLN A 75 20.93 -7.32 3.77
C GLN A 75 20.74 -5.88 4.23
N LEU A 76 19.50 -5.40 4.35
CA LEU A 76 19.23 -4.06 4.89
C LEU A 76 19.72 -3.93 6.34
N SER A 77 19.57 -4.99 7.14
CA SER A 77 20.09 -5.05 8.51
C SER A 77 21.61 -4.86 8.53
N LYS A 78 22.34 -5.56 7.66
CA LYS A 78 23.79 -5.43 7.54
C LYS A 78 24.23 -4.02 7.11
N LEU A 79 23.50 -3.38 6.19
CA LEU A 79 23.82 -2.05 5.69
C LEU A 79 23.57 -0.94 6.72
N THR A 80 22.57 -1.09 7.57
CA THR A 80 22.12 -0.03 8.49
C THR A 80 22.51 -0.28 9.95
N GLY A 81 22.93 -1.49 10.29
CA GLY A 81 23.15 -1.91 11.68
C GLY A 81 21.86 -2.09 12.48
N VAL A 82 20.68 -1.90 11.87
CA VAL A 82 19.39 -2.13 12.54
C VAL A 82 19.11 -3.63 12.54
N PRO A 83 18.79 -4.27 13.69
CA PRO A 83 18.51 -5.70 13.73
C PRO A 83 17.39 -6.10 12.76
N GLN A 84 17.54 -7.23 12.05
CA GLN A 84 16.55 -7.72 11.09
C GLN A 84 15.15 -7.86 11.71
N ARG A 85 15.07 -8.31 12.98
CA ARG A 85 13.82 -8.35 13.74
C ARG A 85 13.13 -6.98 13.81
N HIS A 86 13.89 -5.92 14.06
CA HIS A 86 13.35 -4.57 14.14
C HIS A 86 12.86 -4.07 12.79
N ILE A 87 13.60 -4.39 11.71
CA ILE A 87 13.17 -4.08 10.34
C ILE A 87 11.85 -4.79 10.03
N SER A 88 11.73 -6.08 10.37
CA SER A 88 10.49 -6.83 10.18
C SER A 88 9.33 -6.22 10.98
N GLU A 89 9.54 -5.88 12.25
CA GLU A 89 8.52 -5.24 13.08
C GLU A 89 8.11 -3.87 12.51
N MET A 90 9.05 -3.08 11.99
CA MET A 90 8.78 -1.81 11.31
C MET A 90 7.99 -2.00 10.01
N GLU A 91 8.38 -2.96 9.16
CA GLU A 91 7.69 -3.25 7.89
C GLU A 91 6.24 -3.71 8.10
N HIS A 92 5.94 -4.35 9.23
CA HIS A 92 4.58 -4.78 9.60
C HIS A 92 3.82 -3.75 10.46
N GLY A 93 4.38 -2.55 10.68
CA GLY A 93 3.75 -1.51 11.50
C GLY A 93 3.68 -1.83 13.00
N LYS A 94 4.36 -2.87 13.47
CA LYS A 94 4.41 -3.25 14.89
C LYS A 94 5.35 -2.35 15.71
N ARG A 95 6.26 -1.66 15.03
CA ARG A 95 7.24 -0.74 15.62
C ARG A 95 7.34 0.52 14.77
N THR A 96 7.31 1.68 15.43
CA THR A 96 7.47 2.98 14.77
C THR A 96 8.89 3.18 14.24
N ILE A 97 9.02 3.90 13.12
CA ILE A 97 10.31 4.27 12.55
C ILE A 97 10.69 5.67 13.06
N GLY A 98 11.61 5.73 14.03
CA GLY A 98 12.13 7.01 14.51
C GLY A 98 13.05 7.69 13.48
N LYS A 99 13.19 9.02 13.58
CA LYS A 99 14.00 9.87 12.68
C LYS A 99 15.44 9.39 12.48
N LYS A 100 16.06 8.79 13.51
CA LYS A 100 17.41 8.21 13.40
C LYS A 100 17.45 7.05 12.40
N ASN A 101 16.52 6.11 12.53
CA ASN A 101 16.45 4.95 11.64
C ASN A 101 15.95 5.35 10.25
N ALA A 102 15.00 6.29 10.16
CA ALA A 102 14.54 6.85 8.89
C ALA A 102 15.72 7.39 8.04
N LYS A 103 16.67 8.11 8.66
CA LYS A 103 17.87 8.61 7.96
C LYS A 103 18.83 7.49 7.54
N LEU A 104 18.98 6.43 8.35
CA LEU A 104 19.80 5.27 7.99
C LEU A 104 19.20 4.52 6.80
N PHE A 105 17.89 4.26 6.83
CA PHE A 105 17.18 3.62 5.72
C PHE A 105 17.21 4.47 4.47
N ALA A 106 16.99 5.79 4.58
CA ALA A 106 17.07 6.74 3.47
C ALA A 106 18.39 6.65 2.70
N LYS A 107 19.51 6.61 3.45
CA LYS A 107 20.84 6.45 2.87
C LYS A 107 21.03 5.08 2.22
N ALA A 108 20.58 4.02 2.87
CA ALA A 108 20.73 2.65 2.36
C ALA A 108 19.81 2.34 1.17
N LEU A 109 18.67 3.03 1.06
CA LEU A 109 17.61 2.80 0.07
C LEU A 109 17.48 3.93 -0.96
N ASN A 110 18.47 4.82 -1.00
CA ASN A 110 18.57 5.94 -1.93
C ASN A 110 17.24 6.75 -2.06
N THR A 111 16.68 7.17 -0.93
CA THR A 111 15.40 7.88 -0.87
C THR A 111 15.40 8.98 0.19
N ASP A 112 14.40 9.88 0.19
CA ASP A 112 14.24 10.87 1.27
C ASP A 112 13.72 10.20 2.56
N TYR A 113 14.27 10.59 3.71
CA TYR A 113 13.91 10.01 5.01
C TYR A 113 12.46 10.33 5.43
N ARG A 114 11.86 11.39 4.89
CA ARG A 114 10.47 11.80 5.17
C ARG A 114 9.44 10.78 4.69
N VAL A 115 9.82 9.88 3.79
CA VAL A 115 8.96 8.77 3.35
C VAL A 115 8.70 7.75 4.47
N PHE A 116 9.55 7.73 5.50
CA PHE A 116 9.45 6.81 6.64
C PHE A 116 8.92 7.48 7.92
N LEU A 117 8.36 8.68 7.81
CA LEU A 117 7.87 9.48 8.94
C LEU A 117 6.39 9.83 8.79
#